data_AF-A0AAW9IE59-F1
#
_entry.id   AF-A0AAW9IE59-F1
#
_cell.length_a   1.000
_cell.length_b   1.000
_cell.length_c   1.000
_cell.angle_alpha   90.00
_cell.angle_beta   90.00
_cell.angle_gamma   90.00
#
_symmetry.space_group_name_H-M   'P 1'
#
loop_
_entity.id
_entity.type
_entity.pdbx_description
1 polymer ?
#
loop_
_entity_poly.entity_id
_entity_poly.type
_entity_poly.pdbx_seq_one_letter_code
_entity_poly.pdbx_strand_id
1 'polypeptide(L)'
;VVDDAVYYNLRLKWFNDLTGGNYNYNDPNVKALVDKVVTDAQNYWTSMDKSPSRTHLWADLDDSSIDPTLTQANKALNKSEYITTAYKRIEAMARAYQMNNSSLKGDTNLLADLLDALEWMYQNRYNENLNVEYGNWWNWEIGVPQVLENACVLLYNDIPKDNLTKYMKAIYFYMPDPFNNCYTELNPTNPTYKLTTGANRVDCARISALMGVLTKDYEQLL
;
A
#
# COMPACT_ATOMS: atom_id res chain seq x y z
N VAL A 1 -0.78 1.12 28.46
CA VAL A 1 -0.68 2.16 27.41
C VAL A 1 0.77 2.23 26.99
N VAL A 2 1.07 1.86 25.75
CA VAL A 2 2.43 2.01 25.19
C VAL A 2 2.68 3.50 24.94
N ASP A 3 3.89 3.97 25.23
CA ASP A 3 4.28 5.37 25.03
C ASP A 3 4.26 5.73 23.53
N ASP A 4 3.70 6.90 23.21
CA ASP A 4 3.69 7.50 21.86
C ASP A 4 5.08 7.52 21.21
N ALA A 5 6.13 7.67 22.03
CA ALA A 5 7.52 7.62 21.59
C ALA A 5 7.91 6.25 20.99
N VAL A 6 7.34 5.15 21.48
CA VAL A 6 7.63 3.80 20.97
C VAL A 6 7.09 3.64 19.55
N TYR A 7 5.83 4.02 19.32
CA TYR A 7 5.22 3.98 17.99
C TYR A 7 5.97 4.88 16.99
N TYR A 8 6.38 6.07 17.43
CA TYR A 8 7.23 6.95 16.61
C TYR A 8 8.54 6.28 16.23
N ASN A 9 9.26 5.68 17.19
CA ASN A 9 10.55 5.04 16.95
C ASN A 9 10.45 3.82 16.03
N LEU A 10 9.40 2.99 16.18
CA LEU A 10 9.14 1.86 15.29
C LEU A 10 8.86 2.34 13.87
N ARG A 11 8.02 3.36 13.71
CA ARG A 11 7.74 3.95 12.40
C ARG A 11 8.99 4.59 11.79
N LEU A 12 9.82 5.28 12.58
CA LEU A 12 11.07 5.88 12.11
C LEU A 12 12.07 4.82 11.65
N LYS A 13 12.17 3.70 12.38
CA LYS A 13 12.98 2.55 11.95
C LYS A 13 12.52 2.04 10.59
N TRP A 14 11.22 1.82 10.43
CA TRP A 14 10.65 1.35 9.17
C TRP A 14 10.85 2.35 8.02
N PHE A 15 10.65 3.64 8.29
CA PHE A 15 10.92 4.72 7.34
C PHE A 15 12.38 4.69 6.87
N ASN A 16 13.33 4.50 7.80
CA ASN A 16 14.75 4.38 7.46
C ASN A 16 15.06 3.11 6.66
N ASP A 17 14.39 2.00 6.97
CA ASP A 17 14.54 0.76 6.20
C ASP A 17 14.02 0.93 4.75
N LEU A 18 12.94 1.68 4.55
CA LEU A 18 12.37 1.98 3.22
C LEU A 18 13.21 2.97 2.42
N THR A 19 13.80 3.97 3.08
CA THR A 19 14.53 5.08 2.42
C THR A 19 16.04 4.87 2.37
N GLY A 20 16.57 3.91 3.14
CA GLY A 20 18.00 3.72 3.37
C GLY A 20 18.59 4.63 4.45
N GLY A 21 17.80 5.54 5.05
CA GLY A 21 18.24 6.43 6.12
C GLY A 21 19.41 7.34 5.71
N ASN A 22 20.49 7.30 6.52
CA ASN A 22 21.71 8.09 6.27
C ASN A 22 22.72 7.28 5.45
N TYR A 23 22.62 7.33 4.13
CA TYR A 23 23.56 6.71 3.20
C TYR A 23 24.59 7.69 2.62
N ASN A 24 25.71 7.17 2.16
CA ASN A 24 26.73 7.95 1.45
C ASN A 24 26.38 8.06 -0.05
N TYR A 25 25.79 9.17 -0.47
CA TYR A 25 25.44 9.41 -1.88
C TYR A 25 26.65 9.58 -2.81
N ASN A 26 27.87 9.75 -2.28
CA ASN A 26 29.08 9.76 -3.11
C ASN A 26 29.57 8.35 -3.48
N ASP A 27 29.03 7.30 -2.85
CA ASP A 27 29.27 5.93 -3.30
C ASP A 27 28.55 5.70 -4.64
N PRO A 28 29.26 5.27 -5.71
CA PRO A 28 28.65 5.12 -7.03
C PRO A 28 27.49 4.12 -7.08
N ASN A 29 27.52 3.05 -6.27
CA ASN A 29 26.45 2.06 -6.24
C ASN A 29 25.22 2.61 -5.52
N VAL A 30 25.40 3.32 -4.40
CA VAL A 30 24.31 4.00 -3.69
C VAL A 30 23.69 5.06 -4.59
N LYS A 31 24.51 5.87 -5.26
CA LYS A 31 24.03 6.87 -6.21
C LYS A 31 23.18 6.26 -7.32
N ALA A 32 23.63 5.17 -7.94
CA ALA A 32 22.89 4.48 -8.98
C ALA A 32 21.52 3.95 -8.48
N LEU A 33 21.45 3.44 -7.25
CA LEU A 33 20.20 2.98 -6.64
C LEU A 33 19.22 4.13 -6.41
N VAL A 34 19.69 5.24 -5.83
CA VAL A 34 18.86 6.43 -5.60
C VAL A 34 18.37 7.00 -6.93
N ASP A 35 19.26 7.18 -7.91
CA ASP A 35 18.92 7.73 -9.22
C ASP A 35 17.88 6.85 -9.95
N LYS A 36 17.96 5.52 -9.79
CA LYS A 36 16.96 4.60 -10.31
C LYS A 36 15.59 4.78 -9.63
N VAL A 37 15.55 4.89 -8.30
CA VAL A 37 14.29 5.12 -7.57
C VAL A 37 13.62 6.42 -8.03
N VAL A 38 14.41 7.49 -8.17
CA VAL A 38 13.91 8.80 -8.62
C VAL A 38 13.40 8.73 -10.05
N THR A 39 14.13 8.07 -10.95
CA THR A 39 13.73 7.91 -12.36
C THR A 39 12.44 7.12 -12.48
N ASP A 40 12.31 5.98 -11.79
CA ASP A 40 11.10 5.16 -11.81
C ASP A 40 9.90 5.95 -11.25
N ALA A 41 10.08 6.66 -10.13
CA ALA A 41 9.05 7.52 -9.54
C ALA A 41 8.61 8.66 -10.48
N GLN A 42 9.56 9.34 -11.12
CA GLN A 42 9.24 10.38 -12.10
C GLN A 42 8.44 9.82 -13.27
N ASN A 43 8.79 8.64 -13.78
CA ASN A 43 8.06 8.00 -14.87
C ASN A 43 6.62 7.65 -14.46
N TYR A 44 6.42 7.10 -13.27
CA TYR A 44 5.08 6.83 -12.74
C TYR A 44 4.29 8.13 -12.56
N TRP A 45 4.90 9.17 -12.01
CA TRP A 45 4.23 10.44 -11.76
C TRP A 45 3.82 11.17 -13.05
N THR A 46 4.70 11.14 -14.06
CA THR A 46 4.45 11.72 -15.38
C THR A 46 3.33 11.00 -16.14
N SER A 47 3.24 9.67 -15.99
CA SER A 47 2.25 8.84 -16.71
C SER A 47 0.94 8.64 -15.95
N MET A 48 0.83 9.16 -14.71
CA MET A 48 -0.37 9.03 -13.91
C MET A 48 -1.50 9.92 -14.48
N ASP A 49 -2.69 9.33 -14.64
CA ASP A 49 -3.91 10.09 -14.96
C ASP A 49 -4.34 10.89 -13.72
N LYS A 50 -4.37 12.21 -13.89
CA LYS A 50 -4.75 13.19 -12.86
C LYS A 50 -6.13 13.80 -13.14
N SER A 51 -6.83 13.32 -14.16
CA SER A 51 -8.11 13.88 -14.58
C SER A 51 -9.23 13.56 -13.58
N PRO A 52 -10.17 14.48 -13.32
CA PRO A 52 -11.32 14.20 -12.45
C PRO A 52 -12.20 13.04 -12.94
N SER A 53 -12.16 12.73 -14.24
CA SER A 53 -12.93 11.66 -14.89
C SER A 53 -12.19 10.34 -15.01
N ARG A 54 -11.00 10.21 -14.40
CA ARG A 54 -10.17 9.01 -14.52
C ARG A 54 -10.91 7.76 -14.01
N THR A 55 -10.77 6.67 -14.74
CA THR A 55 -11.28 5.35 -14.31
C THR A 55 -10.17 4.43 -13.80
N HIS A 56 -8.91 4.81 -13.99
CA HIS A 56 -7.70 4.17 -13.49
C HIS A 56 -6.62 5.24 -13.28
N LEU A 57 -5.61 4.96 -12.45
CA LEU A 57 -4.47 5.88 -12.28
C LEU A 57 -3.42 5.74 -13.39
N TRP A 58 -3.31 4.57 -14.01
CA TRP A 58 -2.38 4.33 -15.12
C TRP A 58 -3.04 3.44 -16.17
N ALA A 59 -2.86 3.80 -17.44
CA ALA A 59 -3.53 3.14 -18.57
C ALA A 59 -3.21 1.64 -18.69
N ASP A 60 -2.00 1.23 -18.30
CA ASP A 60 -1.59 -0.18 -18.31
C ASP A 60 -2.15 -0.99 -17.13
N LEU A 61 -2.81 -0.33 -16.19
CA LEU A 61 -3.50 -0.94 -15.05
C LEU A 61 -5.02 -0.84 -15.17
N ASP A 62 -5.55 -0.69 -16.39
CA ASP A 62 -7.00 -0.63 -16.62
C ASP A 62 -7.69 -1.99 -16.35
N ASP A 63 -8.56 -1.97 -15.35
CA ASP A 63 -9.38 -3.09 -14.91
C ASP A 63 -10.86 -2.93 -15.27
N SER A 64 -11.21 -2.03 -16.18
CA SER A 64 -12.58 -1.82 -16.72
C SER A 64 -13.26 -3.08 -17.26
N SER A 65 -12.49 -4.12 -17.60
CA SER A 65 -13.02 -5.42 -18.01
C SER A 65 -13.51 -6.30 -16.86
N ILE A 66 -13.26 -5.93 -15.60
CA ILE A 66 -13.83 -6.62 -14.45
C ILE A 66 -15.28 -6.15 -14.32
N ASP A 67 -16.19 -7.09 -14.52
CA ASP A 67 -17.62 -6.84 -14.37
C ASP A 67 -17.94 -6.41 -12.93
N PRO A 68 -18.59 -5.25 -12.73
CA PRO A 68 -18.96 -4.76 -11.40
C PRO A 68 -20.00 -5.64 -10.68
N THR A 69 -20.68 -6.53 -11.40
CA THR A 69 -21.58 -7.54 -10.80
C THR A 69 -20.83 -8.78 -10.29
N LEU A 70 -19.53 -8.90 -10.60
CA LEU A 70 -18.62 -9.92 -10.09
C LEU A 70 -19.20 -11.34 -10.15
N THR A 71 -19.79 -11.69 -11.30
CA THR A 71 -20.22 -13.07 -11.55
C THR A 71 -19.04 -14.02 -11.31
N GLN A 72 -19.32 -15.27 -10.92
CA GLN A 72 -18.28 -16.26 -10.62
C GLN A 72 -17.24 -16.40 -11.75
N ALA A 73 -17.65 -16.22 -13.01
CA ALA A 73 -16.77 -16.24 -14.18
C ALA A 73 -15.82 -15.01 -14.25
N ASN A 74 -16.31 -13.83 -13.87
CA ASN A 74 -15.54 -12.58 -13.93
C ASN A 74 -14.63 -12.40 -12.71
N LYS A 75 -15.02 -12.96 -11.57
CA LYS A 75 -14.18 -13.11 -10.39
C LYS A 75 -12.91 -13.93 -10.63
N ALA A 76 -12.90 -14.82 -11.63
CA ALA A 76 -11.72 -15.57 -12.06
C ALA A 76 -10.79 -14.78 -13.01
N LEU A 77 -11.21 -13.61 -13.50
CA LEU A 77 -10.32 -12.72 -14.25
C LEU A 77 -9.27 -12.16 -13.29
N ASN A 78 -8.03 -12.61 -13.49
CA ASN A 78 -6.91 -12.22 -12.64
C ASN A 78 -6.43 -10.81 -13.01
N LYS A 79 -7.03 -9.80 -12.37
CA LYS A 79 -6.58 -8.40 -12.43
C LYS A 79 -6.39 -7.79 -11.04
N SER A 80 -6.52 -8.58 -9.99
CA SER A 80 -6.27 -8.17 -8.60
C SER A 80 -4.86 -7.63 -8.37
N GLU A 81 -3.89 -8.09 -9.16
CA GLU A 81 -2.51 -7.61 -9.16
C GLU A 81 -2.37 -6.17 -9.66
N TYR A 82 -3.34 -5.64 -10.41
CA TYR A 82 -3.31 -4.25 -10.86
C TYR A 82 -3.49 -3.29 -9.69
N ILE A 83 -4.33 -3.66 -8.70
CA ILE A 83 -4.50 -2.88 -7.46
C ILE A 83 -3.16 -2.84 -6.70
N THR A 84 -2.53 -4.00 -6.49
CA THR A 84 -1.21 -4.07 -5.84
C THR A 84 -0.17 -3.27 -6.61
N THR A 85 -0.16 -3.36 -7.94
CA THR A 85 0.81 -2.65 -8.79
C THR A 85 0.61 -1.14 -8.73
N ALA A 86 -0.64 -0.66 -8.69
CA ALA A 86 -0.95 0.76 -8.52
C ALA A 86 -0.41 1.27 -7.18
N TYR A 87 -0.67 0.58 -6.06
CA TYR A 87 -0.10 0.99 -4.78
C TYR A 87 1.43 0.87 -4.72
N LYS A 88 2.06 -0.09 -5.42
CA LYS A 88 3.53 -0.14 -5.56
C LYS A 88 4.09 1.11 -6.24
N ARG A 89 3.40 1.64 -7.25
CA ARG A 89 3.80 2.90 -7.91
C ARG A 89 3.64 4.09 -6.96
N ILE A 90 2.54 4.14 -6.21
CA ILE A 90 2.32 5.14 -5.15
C ILE A 90 3.43 5.09 -4.10
N GLU A 91 3.76 3.91 -3.58
CA GLU A 91 4.87 3.72 -2.63
C GLU A 91 6.21 4.17 -3.21
N ALA A 92 6.52 3.82 -4.46
CA ALA A 92 7.76 4.23 -5.12
C ALA A 92 7.86 5.76 -5.26
N MET A 93 6.76 6.42 -5.63
CA MET A 93 6.65 7.88 -5.68
C MET A 93 6.81 8.51 -4.28
N ALA A 94 6.12 7.98 -3.27
CA ALA A 94 6.23 8.44 -1.88
C ALA A 94 7.65 8.28 -1.33
N ARG A 95 8.34 7.20 -1.70
CA ARG A 95 9.73 6.97 -1.31
C ARG A 95 10.64 8.01 -1.95
N ALA A 96 10.50 8.28 -3.25
CA ALA A 96 11.27 9.34 -3.91
C ALA A 96 10.96 10.74 -3.35
N TYR A 97 9.72 11.00 -2.93
CA TYR A 97 9.33 12.23 -2.25
C TYR A 97 10.04 12.44 -0.90
N GLN A 98 10.41 11.36 -0.20
CA GLN A 98 11.06 11.44 1.11
C GLN A 98 12.59 11.32 1.08
N MET A 99 13.15 10.59 0.12
CA MET A 99 14.57 10.24 0.09
C MET A 99 15.51 11.44 -0.05
N ASN A 100 16.64 11.41 0.65
CA ASN A 100 17.73 12.37 0.46
C ASN A 100 18.28 12.30 -0.98
N ASN A 101 18.79 13.41 -1.51
CA ASN A 101 19.35 13.47 -2.87
C ASN A 101 18.36 13.16 -4.02
N SER A 102 17.08 12.92 -3.72
CA SER A 102 16.02 12.84 -4.72
C SER A 102 15.68 14.24 -5.25
N SER A 103 15.54 14.39 -6.56
CA SER A 103 15.04 15.63 -7.18
C SER A 103 13.55 15.85 -6.90
N LEU A 104 12.83 14.82 -6.45
CA LEU A 104 11.42 14.86 -6.08
C LEU A 104 11.22 15.15 -4.59
N LYS A 105 12.30 15.28 -3.81
CA LYS A 105 12.22 15.41 -2.36
C LYS A 105 11.44 16.68 -1.98
N GLY A 106 10.33 16.51 -1.26
CA GLY A 106 9.53 17.64 -0.78
C GLY A 106 8.75 18.39 -1.88
N ASP A 107 8.64 17.85 -3.10
CA ASP A 107 7.83 18.45 -4.16
C ASP A 107 6.34 18.45 -3.76
N THR A 108 5.76 19.63 -3.58
CA THR A 108 4.39 19.81 -3.10
C THR A 108 3.34 19.38 -4.12
N ASN A 109 3.64 19.44 -5.43
CA ASN A 109 2.74 18.94 -6.46
C ASN A 109 2.70 17.42 -6.44
N LEU A 110 3.86 16.78 -6.28
CA LEU A 110 3.94 15.33 -6.12
C LEU A 110 3.18 14.88 -4.86
N LEU A 111 3.33 15.61 -3.75
CA LEU A 111 2.57 15.30 -2.53
C LEU A 111 1.06 15.39 -2.76
N ALA A 112 0.57 16.46 -3.39
CA ALA A 112 -0.85 16.61 -3.67
C ALA A 112 -1.39 15.45 -4.53
N ASP A 113 -0.64 15.08 -5.58
CA ASP A 113 -0.98 13.96 -6.46
C ASP A 113 -0.90 12.60 -5.75
N LEU A 114 0.02 12.41 -4.81
CA LEU A 114 0.13 11.20 -3.98
C LEU A 114 -1.09 11.04 -3.06
N LEU A 115 -1.51 12.11 -2.39
CA LEU A 115 -2.68 12.10 -1.50
C LEU A 115 -3.98 11.87 -2.28
N ASP A 116 -4.12 12.50 -3.44
CA ASP A 116 -5.24 12.28 -4.37
C ASP A 116 -5.27 10.83 -4.89
N ALA A 117 -4.13 10.26 -5.28
CA ALA A 117 -4.03 8.89 -5.74
C ALA A 117 -4.40 7.87 -4.64
N LEU A 118 -3.93 8.06 -3.40
CA LEU A 118 -4.30 7.23 -2.27
C LEU A 118 -5.81 7.26 -1.99
N GLU A 119 -6.40 8.45 -1.99
CA GLU A 119 -7.84 8.61 -1.77
C GLU A 119 -8.66 7.99 -2.91
N TRP A 120 -8.24 8.21 -4.16
CA TRP A 120 -8.91 7.62 -5.32
C TRP A 120 -8.85 6.09 -5.26
N MET A 121 -7.70 5.51 -4.92
CA MET A 121 -7.57 4.05 -4.78
C MET A 121 -8.43 3.51 -3.64
N TYR A 122 -8.49 4.20 -2.50
CA TYR A 122 -9.39 3.84 -1.41
C TYR A 122 -10.85 3.84 -1.88
N GLN A 123 -11.33 4.96 -2.43
CA GLN A 123 -12.73 5.11 -2.83
C GLN A 123 -13.17 4.10 -3.91
N ASN A 124 -12.27 3.77 -4.85
CA ASN A 124 -12.66 3.08 -6.08
C ASN A 124 -12.14 1.64 -6.20
N ARG A 125 -11.13 1.23 -5.42
CA ARG A 125 -10.46 -0.07 -5.61
C ARG A 125 -10.21 -0.89 -4.36
N TYR A 126 -9.96 -0.24 -3.22
CA TYR A 126 -9.61 -0.94 -1.99
C TYR A 126 -10.18 -0.24 -0.76
N ASN A 127 -11.44 -0.55 -0.44
CA ASN A 127 -12.07 -0.16 0.82
C ASN A 127 -12.98 -1.27 1.34
N GLU A 128 -13.38 -1.12 2.59
CA GLU A 128 -14.19 -2.09 3.33
C GLU A 128 -15.65 -2.17 2.86
N ASN A 129 -16.14 -1.15 2.15
CA ASN A 129 -17.55 -1.07 1.72
C ASN A 129 -17.78 -1.68 0.33
N LEU A 130 -16.72 -1.97 -0.43
CA LEU A 130 -16.86 -2.65 -1.74
C LEU A 130 -17.31 -4.10 -1.57
N ASN A 131 -17.01 -4.73 -0.43
CA ASN A 131 -17.38 -6.10 -0.10
C ASN A 131 -17.11 -7.09 -1.25
N VAL A 132 -15.92 -6.98 -1.85
CA VAL A 132 -15.48 -7.75 -3.01
C VAL A 132 -14.08 -8.31 -2.79
N GLU A 133 -13.89 -9.55 -3.23
CA GLU A 133 -12.59 -10.02 -3.69
C GLU A 133 -12.74 -10.68 -5.07
N TYR A 134 -11.80 -10.37 -5.96
CA TYR A 134 -11.64 -11.03 -7.25
C TYR A 134 -10.18 -11.42 -7.47
N GLY A 135 -9.93 -12.35 -8.38
CA GLY A 135 -8.60 -12.87 -8.63
C GLY A 135 -7.98 -13.49 -7.37
N ASN A 136 -6.71 -13.17 -7.13
CA ASN A 136 -5.92 -13.79 -6.08
C ASN A 136 -6.10 -13.10 -4.72
N TRP A 137 -6.58 -13.84 -3.71
CA TRP A 137 -6.70 -13.40 -2.30
C TRP A 137 -5.44 -12.71 -1.79
N TRP A 138 -4.26 -13.18 -2.23
CA TRP A 138 -2.98 -12.64 -1.81
C TRP A 138 -2.87 -11.14 -2.08
N ASN A 139 -3.42 -10.63 -3.19
CA ASN A 139 -3.38 -9.19 -3.47
C ASN A 139 -4.21 -8.38 -2.45
N TRP A 140 -5.33 -8.92 -1.99
CA TRP A 140 -6.23 -8.25 -1.06
C TRP A 140 -5.73 -8.29 0.38
N GLU A 141 -5.15 -9.41 0.79
CA GLU A 141 -4.78 -9.67 2.18
C GLU A 141 -3.29 -9.45 2.48
N ILE A 142 -2.42 -9.45 1.46
CA ILE A 142 -0.98 -9.30 1.63
C ILE A 142 -0.41 -8.21 0.71
N GLY A 143 -0.61 -8.36 -0.60
CA GLY A 143 -0.02 -7.50 -1.62
C GLY A 143 -0.31 -6.03 -1.40
N VAL A 144 -1.58 -5.63 -1.44
CA VAL A 144 -2.03 -4.25 -1.21
C VAL A 144 -1.69 -3.78 0.22
N PRO A 145 -1.99 -4.52 1.29
CA PRO A 145 -1.62 -4.11 2.65
C PRO A 145 -0.15 -3.72 2.81
N GLN A 146 0.78 -4.56 2.36
CA GLN A 146 2.21 -4.32 2.56
C GLN A 146 2.68 -2.99 1.93
N VAL A 147 2.19 -2.68 0.73
CA VAL A 147 2.63 -1.50 -0.02
C VAL A 147 1.87 -0.23 0.40
N LEU A 148 0.59 -0.37 0.78
CA LEU A 148 -0.22 0.71 1.34
C LEU A 148 0.33 1.16 2.69
N GLU A 149 0.69 0.23 3.58
CA GLU A 149 1.29 0.59 4.86
C GLU A 149 2.66 1.24 4.69
N ASN A 150 3.49 0.76 3.75
CA ASN A 150 4.76 1.40 3.44
C ASN A 150 4.55 2.85 2.96
N ALA A 151 3.59 3.09 2.06
CA ALA A 151 3.23 4.44 1.63
C ALA A 151 2.73 5.30 2.80
N CYS A 152 1.93 4.73 3.70
CA CYS A 152 1.46 5.41 4.91
C CYS A 152 2.58 5.73 5.90
N VAL A 153 3.60 4.87 6.04
CA VAL A 153 4.80 5.16 6.83
C VAL A 153 5.56 6.34 6.23
N LEU A 154 5.78 6.30 4.91
CA LEU A 154 6.51 7.34 4.18
C LEU A 154 5.80 8.69 4.26
N LEU A 155 4.47 8.74 4.24
CA LEU A 155 3.67 9.97 4.23
C LEU A 155 2.94 10.22 5.55
N TYR A 156 3.38 9.61 6.66
CA TYR A 156 2.61 9.58 7.91
C TYR A 156 2.22 10.96 8.44
N ASN A 157 3.12 11.94 8.29
CA ASN A 157 2.89 13.31 8.77
C ASN A 157 2.09 14.16 7.75
N ASP A 158 2.01 13.70 6.50
CA ASP A 158 1.39 14.43 5.39
C ASP A 158 -0.04 13.95 5.10
N ILE A 159 -0.33 12.67 5.38
CA ILE A 159 -1.68 12.09 5.24
C ILE A 159 -2.59 12.66 6.34
N PRO A 160 -3.78 13.19 6.00
CA PRO A 160 -4.78 13.55 6.99
C PRO A 160 -5.14 12.36 7.88
N LYS A 161 -5.23 12.56 9.20
CA LYS A 161 -5.47 11.47 10.17
C LYS A 161 -6.68 10.61 9.83
N ASP A 162 -7.78 11.24 9.41
CA ASP A 162 -9.01 10.52 9.04
C ASP A 162 -8.79 9.60 7.84
N ASN A 163 -7.97 10.00 6.88
CA ASN A 163 -7.62 9.17 5.73
C ASN A 163 -6.73 8.00 6.14
N LEU A 164 -5.72 8.23 6.99
CA LEU A 164 -4.89 7.15 7.54
C LEU A 164 -5.76 6.10 8.25
N THR A 165 -6.70 6.52 9.09
CA THR A 165 -7.64 5.62 9.78
C THR A 165 -8.49 4.81 8.80
N LYS A 166 -9.01 5.43 7.73
CA LYS A 166 -9.77 4.72 6.69
C LYS A 166 -8.92 3.67 5.97
N TYR A 167 -7.68 4.00 5.63
CA TYR A 167 -6.78 3.06 4.94
C TYR A 167 -6.46 1.86 5.81
N MET A 168 -6.18 2.07 7.11
CA MET A 168 -5.95 0.96 8.05
C MET A 168 -7.22 0.12 8.28
N LYS A 169 -8.40 0.75 8.30
CA LYS A 169 -9.69 0.05 8.37
C LYS A 169 -9.93 -0.84 7.15
N ALA A 170 -9.55 -0.39 5.94
CA ALA A 170 -9.63 -1.21 4.74
C ALA A 170 -8.73 -2.45 4.85
N ILE A 171 -7.47 -2.29 5.30
CA ILE A 171 -6.57 -3.42 5.51
C ILE A 171 -7.15 -4.39 6.55
N TYR A 172 -7.61 -3.87 7.70
CA TYR A 172 -8.20 -4.69 8.75
C TYR A 172 -9.42 -5.48 8.27
N PHE A 173 -10.23 -4.92 7.37
CA PHE A 173 -11.37 -5.64 6.81
C PHE A 173 -10.94 -6.90 6.02
N TYR A 174 -9.91 -6.80 5.19
CA TYR A 174 -9.44 -7.95 4.40
C TYR A 174 -8.54 -8.90 5.19
N MET A 175 -7.71 -8.39 6.10
CA MET A 175 -6.79 -9.16 6.94
C MET A 175 -6.89 -8.73 8.41
N PRO A 176 -7.94 -9.16 9.14
CA PRO A 176 -8.11 -8.85 10.56
C PRO A 176 -7.34 -9.79 11.49
N ASP A 177 -6.83 -10.91 10.97
CA ASP A 177 -6.20 -11.97 11.72
C ASP A 177 -4.90 -12.43 11.04
N PRO A 178 -3.73 -12.22 11.66
CA PRO A 178 -2.47 -12.65 11.05
C PRO A 178 -2.28 -14.17 11.04
N PHE A 179 -3.06 -14.92 11.83
CA PHE A 179 -2.95 -16.36 11.95
C PHE A 179 -3.65 -17.12 10.83
N ASN A 180 -4.62 -16.47 10.17
CA ASN A 180 -5.46 -17.09 9.16
C ASN A 180 -5.72 -16.14 7.98
N ASN A 181 -5.84 -16.68 6.77
CA ASN A 181 -6.19 -15.91 5.57
C ASN A 181 -7.56 -16.36 5.02
N CYS A 182 -8.02 -15.64 4.01
CA CYS A 182 -9.34 -15.77 3.39
C CYS A 182 -10.47 -15.51 4.40
N TYR A 183 -10.27 -14.51 5.28
CA TYR A 183 -11.22 -14.16 6.36
C TYR A 183 -12.58 -13.68 5.84
N THR A 184 -12.59 -12.87 4.78
CA THR A 184 -13.83 -12.29 4.26
C THR A 184 -14.76 -13.34 3.63
N GLU A 185 -14.21 -14.52 3.29
CA GLU A 185 -14.85 -15.57 2.49
C GLU A 185 -15.37 -15.08 1.12
N LEU A 186 -15.01 -13.87 0.69
CA LEU A 186 -15.47 -13.26 -0.57
C LEU A 186 -14.75 -13.83 -1.79
N ASN A 187 -13.58 -14.45 -1.58
CA ASN A 187 -12.75 -14.94 -2.66
C ASN A 187 -13.45 -16.08 -3.43
N PRO A 188 -13.62 -15.94 -4.75
CA PRO A 188 -14.33 -16.92 -5.59
C PRO A 188 -13.71 -18.31 -5.64
N THR A 189 -12.39 -18.40 -5.48
CA THR A 189 -11.60 -19.61 -5.77
C THR A 189 -10.95 -20.19 -4.53
N ASN A 190 -10.94 -19.43 -3.43
CA ASN A 190 -10.36 -19.84 -2.16
C ASN A 190 -11.14 -19.24 -0.97
N PRO A 191 -12.44 -19.56 -0.81
CA PRO A 191 -13.27 -18.93 0.22
C PRO A 191 -13.02 -19.50 1.62
N THR A 192 -12.12 -20.48 1.78
CA THR A 192 -11.98 -21.20 3.04
C THR A 192 -10.97 -20.53 3.95
N TYR A 193 -11.47 -20.02 5.06
CA TYR A 193 -10.65 -19.57 6.19
C TYR A 193 -9.67 -20.65 6.62
N LYS A 194 -8.37 -20.34 6.56
CA LYS A 194 -7.31 -21.34 6.73
C LYS A 194 -6.08 -20.74 7.42
N LEU A 195 -5.35 -21.59 8.12
CA LEU A 195 -4.16 -21.17 8.87
C LEU A 195 -3.05 -20.69 7.90
N THR A 196 -2.54 -19.49 8.13
CA THR A 196 -1.32 -19.01 7.46
C THR A 196 -0.11 -19.74 8.01
N THR A 197 0.82 -20.14 7.13
CA THR A 197 2.06 -20.83 7.51
C THR A 197 3.23 -20.30 6.68
N GLY A 198 4.47 -20.53 7.13
CA GLY A 198 5.68 -20.14 6.39
C GLY A 198 5.69 -18.65 6.04
N ALA A 199 5.96 -18.34 4.77
CA ALA A 199 6.02 -16.97 4.27
C ALA A 199 4.72 -16.19 4.52
N ASN A 200 3.56 -16.80 4.27
CA ASN A 200 2.26 -16.13 4.48
C ASN A 200 2.07 -15.71 5.94
N ARG A 201 2.51 -16.53 6.92
CA ARG A 201 2.43 -16.17 8.34
C ARG A 201 3.31 -14.96 8.66
N VAL A 202 4.53 -14.93 8.13
CA VAL A 202 5.46 -13.81 8.33
C VAL A 202 4.89 -12.54 7.72
N ASP A 203 4.35 -12.61 6.51
CA ASP A 203 3.77 -11.47 5.82
C ASP A 203 2.54 -10.91 6.55
N CYS A 204 1.61 -11.77 6.99
CA CYS A 204 0.42 -11.32 7.72
C CYS A 204 0.77 -10.74 9.09
N ALA A 205 1.72 -11.35 9.81
CA ALA A 205 2.21 -10.81 11.09
C ALA A 205 2.91 -9.45 10.90
N ARG A 206 3.69 -9.27 9.82
CA ARG A 206 4.31 -7.98 9.46
C ARG A 206 3.25 -6.91 9.26
N ILE A 207 2.17 -7.22 8.54
CA ILE A 207 1.07 -6.30 8.25
C ILE A 207 0.37 -5.92 9.56
N SER A 208 -0.09 -6.90 10.35
CA SER A 208 -0.77 -6.64 11.62
C SER A 208 0.08 -5.76 12.56
N ALA A 209 1.36 -6.07 12.70
CA ALA A 209 2.29 -5.26 13.49
C ALA A 209 2.44 -3.82 12.96
N LEU A 210 2.57 -3.62 11.65
CA LEU A 210 2.71 -2.27 11.11
C LEU A 210 1.40 -1.47 11.19
N MET A 211 0.25 -2.11 11.02
CA MET A 211 -1.06 -1.52 11.28
C MET A 211 -1.15 -1.02 12.73
N GLY A 212 -0.73 -1.83 13.71
CA GLY A 212 -0.64 -1.41 15.12
C GLY A 212 0.29 -0.21 15.32
N VAL A 213 1.43 -0.16 14.61
CA VAL A 213 2.34 0.99 14.65
C VAL A 213 1.71 2.26 14.07
N LEU A 214 1.00 2.16 12.96
CA LEU A 214 0.38 3.29 12.26
C LEU A 214 -0.83 3.83 13.03
N THR A 215 -1.64 2.94 13.60
CA THR A 215 -2.85 3.27 14.37
C THR A 215 -2.58 3.59 15.84
N LYS A 216 -1.37 3.32 16.33
CA LYS A 216 -1.01 3.35 17.76
C LYS A 216 -1.86 2.41 18.61
N ASP A 217 -2.20 1.26 18.03
CA ASP A 217 -2.96 0.20 18.68
C ASP A 217 -2.00 -0.88 19.20
N TYR A 218 -2.04 -1.15 20.50
CA TYR A 218 -1.21 -2.18 21.12
C TYR A 218 -1.77 -3.59 20.90
N GLU A 219 -3.08 -3.76 20.74
CA GLU A 219 -3.67 -5.08 20.54
C GLU A 219 -3.26 -5.65 19.17
N GLN A 220 -3.13 -4.79 18.16
CA GLN A 220 -2.63 -5.14 16.83
C GLN A 220 -1.11 -5.42 16.81
N LEU A 221 -0.37 -5.12 17.89
CA LEU A 221 1.06 -5.44 18.00
C LEU A 221 1.32 -6.84 18.57
N LEU A 222 0.31 -7.51 19.12
CA LEU A 222 0.40 -8.80 19.81
C LEU A 222 -0.08 -9.96 18.93
#